data_AF-A0A7D9EAB6-F1
#
_entry.id   AF-A0A7D9EAB6-F1
#
_cell.length_a   1.000
_cell.length_b   1.000
_cell.length_c   1.000
_cell.angle_alpha   90.00
_cell.angle_beta   90.00
_cell.angle_gamma   90.00
#
_symmetry.space_group_name_H-M   'P 1'
#
loop_
_entity.id
_entity.type
_entity.pdbx_description
1 polymer ?
#
loop_
_entity_poly.entity_id
_entity_poly.type
_entity_poly.pdbx_seq_one_letter_code
_entity_poly.pdbx_strand_id
1 'polypeptide(L)'
;MHDQTGFRDIRIRPLHPVSSAEFVRQLLPSFSESVVANVATISSNVPLAMKLVASIVENNNEDMANKILAELSPSGSLLEIDRSYEQNMERLFETPFEQLPLSDKHALISLTVFSSRRISKDAAVDVIFDEIGVAKAVRSLKTLVKKSLIDEDSCGQYYSIHPLIHF
;
A
#
# COMPACT_ATOMS: atom_id res chain seq x y z
N MET A 1 -0.66 38.06 27.56
CA MET A 1 0.30 37.29 26.73
C MET A 1 -0.25 35.88 26.61
N HIS A 2 -0.85 35.53 25.47
CA HIS A 2 -1.27 34.17 25.17
C HIS A 2 -0.20 33.52 24.32
N ASP A 3 0.39 32.45 24.84
CA ASP A 3 1.37 31.64 24.13
C ASP A 3 0.61 30.53 23.37
N GLN A 4 0.44 30.72 22.06
CA GLN A 4 -0.06 29.69 21.15
C GLN A 4 1.15 28.90 20.66
N THR A 5 1.47 27.79 21.33
CA THR A 5 2.40 26.80 20.79
C THR A 5 1.73 26.11 19.61
N GLY A 6 1.92 26.69 18.41
CA GLY A 6 1.54 26.05 17.16
C GLY A 6 2.37 24.79 16.97
N PHE A 7 1.72 23.63 17.04
CA PHE A 7 2.31 22.39 16.53
C PHE A 7 2.61 22.59 15.05
N ARG A 8 3.90 22.76 14.71
CA ARG A 8 4.32 22.70 13.31
C ARG A 8 4.19 21.26 12.87
N ASP A 9 3.26 20.99 11.96
CA ASP A 9 3.21 19.73 11.25
C ASP A 9 4.55 19.47 10.57
N ILE A 10 5.30 18.51 11.10
CA ILE A 10 6.54 18.04 10.49
C ILE A 10 6.11 17.11 9.37
N ARG A 11 6.07 17.63 8.14
CA ARG A 11 5.84 16.81 6.95
C ARG A 11 7.05 15.90 6.75
N ILE A 12 6.86 14.61 7.01
CA ILE A 12 7.87 13.59 6.75
C ILE A 12 8.14 13.58 5.24
N ARG A 13 9.40 13.83 4.87
CA ARG A 13 9.84 13.84 3.47
C ARG A 13 10.01 12.40 2.96
N PRO A 14 10.03 12.20 1.62
CA PRO A 14 10.46 10.93 1.05
C PRO A 14 11.82 10.49 1.61
N LEU A 15 12.05 9.18 1.62
CA LEU A 15 13.30 8.62 2.11
C LEU A 15 14.48 9.09 1.23
N HIS A 16 15.66 9.16 1.83
CA HIS A 16 16.88 9.35 1.08
C HIS A 16 17.09 8.14 0.15
N PRO A 17 17.59 8.31 -1.10
CA PRO A 17 17.70 7.22 -2.07
C PRO A 17 18.39 5.95 -1.55
N VAL A 18 19.44 6.10 -0.73
CA VAL A 18 20.13 4.97 -0.08
C VAL A 18 19.19 4.20 0.85
N SER A 19 18.50 4.90 1.75
CA SER A 19 17.54 4.30 2.67
C SER A 19 16.33 3.72 1.95
N SER A 20 15.92 4.30 0.82
CA SER A 20 14.86 3.75 -0.05
C SER A 20 15.28 2.42 -0.66
N ALA A 21 16.50 2.32 -1.18
CA ALA A 21 17.03 1.07 -1.73
C ALA A 21 17.14 -0.02 -0.65
N GLU A 22 17.62 0.33 0.54
CA GLU A 22 17.65 -0.59 1.69
C GLU A 22 16.25 -1.04 2.10
N PHE A 23 15.29 -0.12 2.15
CA PHE A 23 13.90 -0.43 2.46
C PHE A 23 13.27 -1.37 1.43
N VAL A 24 13.44 -1.09 0.14
CA VAL A 24 12.94 -1.96 -0.93
C VAL A 24 13.64 -3.32 -0.91
N ARG A 25 14.93 -3.38 -0.58
CA ARG A 25 15.65 -4.66 -0.43
C ARG A 25 15.05 -5.52 0.69
N GLN A 26 14.57 -4.92 1.78
CA GLN A 26 13.86 -5.65 2.83
C GLN A 26 12.52 -6.20 2.35
N LEU A 27 11.84 -5.51 1.43
CA LEU A 27 10.58 -5.95 0.84
C LEU A 27 10.78 -7.02 -0.26
N LEU A 28 11.86 -6.93 -1.03
CA LEU A 28 12.16 -7.77 -2.19
C LEU A 28 13.58 -8.37 -2.10
N PRO A 29 13.87 -9.23 -1.11
CA PRO A 29 15.23 -9.69 -0.81
C PRO A 29 15.87 -10.51 -1.94
N SER A 30 15.06 -11.20 -2.74
CA SER A 30 15.51 -12.09 -3.82
C SER A 30 15.67 -11.40 -5.18
N PHE A 31 15.32 -10.11 -5.29
CA PHE A 31 15.37 -9.38 -6.55
C PHE A 31 16.72 -8.66 -6.75
N SER A 32 17.06 -8.39 -8.01
CA SER A 32 18.29 -7.69 -8.37
C SER A 32 18.27 -6.22 -7.92
N GLU A 33 19.46 -5.63 -7.85
CA GLU A 33 19.62 -4.22 -7.49
C GLU A 33 18.91 -3.29 -8.46
N SER A 34 18.81 -3.69 -9.74
CA SER A 34 18.09 -2.95 -10.77
C SER A 34 16.60 -2.85 -10.45
N VAL A 35 15.96 -3.98 -10.09
CA VAL A 35 14.55 -3.98 -9.70
C VAL A 35 14.34 -3.15 -8.43
N VAL A 36 15.22 -3.30 -7.45
CA VAL A 36 15.17 -2.52 -6.20
C VAL A 36 15.25 -1.02 -6.47
N ALA A 37 16.18 -0.58 -7.32
CA ALA A 37 16.35 0.82 -7.70
C ALA A 37 15.14 1.35 -8.50
N ASN A 38 14.59 0.54 -9.41
CA ASN A 38 13.41 0.92 -10.19
C ASN A 38 12.18 1.10 -9.31
N VAL A 39 11.92 0.17 -8.38
CA VAL A 39 10.81 0.29 -7.41
C VAL A 39 10.95 1.58 -6.58
N ALA A 40 12.14 1.87 -6.07
CA ALA A 40 12.38 3.09 -5.29
C ALA A 40 12.17 4.37 -6.13
N THR A 41 12.66 4.37 -7.37
CA THR A 41 12.58 5.50 -8.30
C THR A 41 11.15 5.78 -8.74
N ILE A 42 10.44 4.75 -9.20
CA ILE A 42 9.04 4.85 -9.63
C ILE A 42 8.15 5.34 -8.48
N SER A 43 8.48 4.95 -7.26
CA SER A 43 7.75 5.35 -6.04
C SER A 43 8.16 6.73 -5.51
N SER A 44 9.03 7.48 -6.21
CA SER A 44 9.68 8.72 -5.74
C SER A 44 10.15 8.65 -4.28
N ASN A 45 10.70 7.51 -3.86
CA ASN A 45 11.18 7.28 -2.49
C ASN A 45 10.11 7.42 -1.38
N VAL A 46 8.81 7.36 -1.71
CA VAL A 46 7.73 7.37 -0.72
C VAL A 46 7.56 5.95 -0.16
N PRO A 47 7.71 5.73 1.17
CA PRO A 47 7.69 4.38 1.75
C PRO A 47 6.43 3.58 1.46
N LEU A 48 5.26 4.23 1.58
CA LEU A 48 3.99 3.58 1.29
C LEU A 48 3.91 3.17 -0.20
N ALA A 49 4.38 4.04 -1.10
CA ALA A 49 4.39 3.74 -2.51
C ALA A 49 5.32 2.56 -2.84
N MET A 50 6.50 2.52 -2.20
CA MET A 50 7.43 1.41 -2.32
C MET A 50 6.83 0.09 -1.84
N LYS A 51 6.09 0.07 -0.70
CA LYS A 51 5.38 -1.14 -0.24
C LYS A 51 4.37 -1.64 -1.27
N LEU A 52 3.58 -0.72 -1.83
CA LEU A 52 2.53 -1.06 -2.81
C LEU A 52 3.14 -1.61 -4.10
N VAL A 53 4.09 -0.90 -4.70
CA VAL A 53 4.78 -1.34 -5.91
C VAL A 53 5.51 -2.66 -5.68
N ALA A 54 6.21 -2.80 -4.54
CA ALA A 54 6.86 -4.06 -4.17
C ALA A 54 5.86 -5.22 -4.08
N SER A 55 4.69 -5.02 -3.47
CA SER A 55 3.67 -6.07 -3.35
C SER A 55 3.11 -6.54 -4.70
N ILE A 56 3.08 -5.66 -5.71
CA ILE A 56 2.66 -6.01 -7.07
C ILE A 56 3.70 -6.94 -7.72
N VAL A 57 4.99 -6.65 -7.56
CA VAL A 57 6.05 -7.40 -8.24
C VAL A 57 6.54 -8.63 -7.48
N GLU A 58 6.36 -8.70 -6.16
CA GLU A 58 6.90 -9.76 -5.28
C GLU A 58 6.60 -11.19 -5.77
N ASN A 59 5.42 -11.42 -6.35
CA ASN A 59 4.97 -12.75 -6.76
C ASN A 59 5.31 -13.11 -8.22
N ASN A 60 6.07 -12.25 -8.89
CA ASN A 60 6.46 -12.41 -10.28
C ASN A 60 7.94 -12.82 -10.38
N ASN A 61 8.33 -13.43 -11.50
CA ASN A 61 9.75 -13.56 -11.81
C ASN A 61 10.34 -12.20 -12.23
N GLU A 62 11.67 -12.13 -12.33
CA GLU A 62 12.37 -10.87 -12.60
C GLU A 62 11.97 -10.24 -13.95
N ASP A 63 11.78 -11.05 -14.99
CA ASP A 63 11.36 -10.56 -16.31
C ASP A 63 9.97 -9.91 -16.27
N MET A 64 9.02 -10.55 -15.59
CA MET A 64 7.66 -10.05 -15.45
C MET A 64 7.60 -8.83 -14.52
N ALA A 65 8.39 -8.83 -13.44
CA ALA A 65 8.53 -7.66 -12.57
C ALA A 65 9.06 -6.44 -13.34
N ASN A 66 10.10 -6.61 -14.17
CA ASN A 66 10.62 -5.53 -15.00
C ASN A 66 9.60 -5.00 -16.01
N LYS A 67 8.78 -5.88 -16.61
CA LYS A 67 7.67 -5.46 -17.49
C LYS A 67 6.64 -4.63 -16.74
N ILE A 68 6.19 -5.10 -15.58
CA ILE A 68 5.22 -4.38 -14.75
C ILE A 68 5.78 -3.01 -14.35
N LEU A 69 7.04 -2.93 -13.95
CA LEU A 69 7.67 -1.66 -13.59
C LEU A 69 7.77 -0.69 -14.79
N ALA A 70 8.05 -1.21 -15.99
CA ALA A 70 8.05 -0.42 -17.21
C ALA A 70 6.65 0.11 -17.58
N GLU A 71 5.60 -0.70 -17.36
CA GLU A 71 4.20 -0.31 -17.59
C GLU A 71 3.71 0.71 -16.54
N LEU A 72 4.11 0.55 -15.29
CA LEU A 72 3.76 1.45 -14.19
C LEU A 72 4.39 2.84 -14.35
N SER A 73 5.49 2.96 -15.11
CA SER A 73 6.11 4.27 -15.30
C SER A 73 6.75 4.42 -16.68
N PRO A 74 5.96 4.73 -17.72
CA PRO A 74 6.49 4.99 -19.05
C PRO A 74 7.36 6.27 -19.10
N SER A 75 7.32 7.13 -18.07
CA SER A 75 8.02 8.42 -17.98
C SER A 75 8.92 8.61 -16.74
N GLY A 76 9.08 7.61 -15.87
CA GLY A 76 10.13 7.58 -14.83
C GLY A 76 9.70 7.80 -13.37
N SER A 77 8.49 8.27 -13.09
CA SER A 77 7.88 8.25 -11.75
C SER A 77 6.35 8.03 -11.82
N LEU A 78 5.78 7.26 -10.90
CA LEU A 78 4.31 7.17 -10.69
C LEU A 78 3.75 8.43 -10.01
N LEU A 79 4.60 9.17 -9.31
CA LEU A 79 4.22 10.40 -8.60
C LEU A 79 4.69 11.60 -9.44
N GLU A 80 3.75 12.36 -10.00
CA GLU A 80 4.01 13.59 -10.76
C GLU A 80 4.32 14.74 -9.79
N ILE A 81 5.44 15.45 -10.00
CA ILE A 81 5.88 16.56 -9.14
C ILE A 81 4.86 17.71 -9.10
N ASP A 82 4.06 17.86 -10.16
CA ASP A 82 3.08 18.94 -10.34
C ASP A 82 1.66 18.60 -9.84
N ARG A 83 1.47 17.38 -9.29
CA ARG A 83 0.20 16.95 -8.69
C ARG A 83 0.22 17.03 -7.17
N SER A 84 -0.96 17.17 -6.58
CA SER A 84 -1.08 17.02 -5.13
C SER A 84 -0.63 15.62 -4.72
N TYR A 85 -0.13 15.50 -3.49
CA TYR A 85 0.26 14.21 -2.94
C TYR A 85 -0.93 13.23 -2.93
N GLU A 86 -2.15 13.70 -2.68
CA GLU A 86 -3.35 12.84 -2.74
C GLU A 86 -3.60 12.29 -4.14
N GLN A 87 -3.54 13.14 -5.18
CA GLN A 87 -3.78 12.71 -6.57
C GLN A 87 -2.75 11.69 -7.07
N ASN A 88 -1.50 11.81 -6.60
CA ASN A 88 -0.45 10.86 -6.90
C ASN A 88 -0.65 9.53 -6.18
N MET A 89 -1.18 9.56 -4.96
CA MET A 89 -1.52 8.36 -4.21
C MET A 89 -2.74 7.64 -4.80
N GLU A 90 -3.79 8.35 -5.23
CA GLU A 90 -4.97 7.77 -5.89
C GLU A 90 -4.59 6.87 -7.07
N ARG A 91 -3.78 7.40 -8.01
CA ARG A 91 -3.27 6.61 -9.15
C ARG A 91 -2.47 5.39 -8.74
N LEU A 92 -1.68 5.51 -7.67
CA LEU A 92 -0.88 4.42 -7.15
C LEU A 92 -1.76 3.32 -6.54
N PHE A 93 -2.96 3.64 -6.07
CA PHE A 93 -3.94 2.67 -5.57
C PHE A 93 -4.80 2.05 -6.67
N GLU A 94 -5.08 2.76 -7.76
CA GLU A 94 -5.90 2.27 -8.87
C GLU A 94 -5.38 0.95 -9.44
N THR A 95 -4.09 0.86 -9.80
CA THR A 95 -3.54 -0.37 -10.40
C THR A 95 -3.59 -1.59 -9.46
N PRO A 96 -3.11 -1.52 -8.20
CA PRO A 96 -3.24 -2.65 -7.27
C PRO A 96 -4.71 -3.01 -6.99
N PHE A 97 -5.60 -2.02 -6.92
CA PHE A 97 -7.04 -2.21 -6.72
C PHE A 97 -7.68 -2.91 -7.91
N GLU A 98 -7.43 -2.46 -9.14
CA GLU A 98 -7.97 -3.07 -10.36
C GLU A 98 -7.59 -4.55 -10.50
N GLN A 99 -6.35 -4.90 -10.12
CA GLN A 99 -5.83 -6.27 -10.11
C GLN A 99 -6.36 -7.14 -8.95
N LEU A 100 -7.19 -6.62 -8.05
CA LEU A 100 -7.85 -7.45 -7.03
C LEU A 100 -8.98 -8.29 -7.64
N PRO A 101 -9.12 -9.56 -7.23
CA PRO A 101 -10.34 -10.31 -7.43
C PRO A 101 -11.56 -9.55 -6.89
N LEU A 102 -12.73 -9.74 -7.50
CA LEU A 102 -13.97 -9.05 -7.09
C LEU A 102 -14.28 -9.24 -5.59
N SER A 103 -14.03 -10.43 -5.04
CA SER A 103 -14.18 -10.71 -3.60
C SER A 103 -13.29 -9.84 -2.72
N ASP A 104 -12.06 -9.55 -3.18
CA ASP A 104 -11.09 -8.80 -2.39
C ASP A 104 -11.37 -7.30 -2.51
N LYS A 105 -11.89 -6.84 -3.66
CA LYS A 105 -12.43 -5.48 -3.82
C LYS A 105 -13.59 -5.23 -2.87
N HIS A 106 -14.54 -6.15 -2.84
CA HIS A 106 -15.68 -6.09 -1.92
C HIS A 106 -15.21 -6.06 -0.47
N ALA A 107 -14.32 -6.98 -0.08
CA ALA A 107 -13.75 -6.99 1.26
C ALA A 107 -13.11 -5.64 1.64
N LEU A 108 -12.35 -5.01 0.74
CA LEU A 108 -11.76 -3.70 0.99
C LEU A 108 -12.82 -2.61 1.17
N ILE A 109 -13.84 -2.58 0.32
CA ILE A 109 -14.96 -1.63 0.41
C ILE A 109 -15.76 -1.84 1.70
N SER A 110 -16.07 -3.08 2.07
CA SER A 110 -16.79 -3.39 3.30
C SER A 110 -16.06 -2.87 4.54
N LEU A 111 -14.72 -2.91 4.56
CA LEU A 111 -13.93 -2.40 5.68
C LEU A 111 -13.94 -0.87 5.80
N THR A 112 -14.37 -0.11 4.78
CA THR A 112 -14.42 1.36 4.88
C THR A 112 -15.53 1.85 5.80
N VAL A 113 -16.51 1.00 6.14
CA VAL A 113 -17.56 1.28 7.14
C VAL A 113 -16.96 1.63 8.51
N PHE A 114 -15.77 1.10 8.81
CA PHE A 114 -15.05 1.43 10.02
C PHE A 114 -14.39 2.80 9.87
N SER A 115 -14.91 3.78 10.59
CA SER A 115 -14.27 5.09 10.78
C SER A 115 -13.09 5.03 11.76
N SER A 116 -12.91 3.89 12.45
CA SER A 116 -11.78 3.63 13.34
C SER A 116 -10.55 3.17 12.56
N ARG A 117 -9.37 3.70 12.91
CA ARG A 117 -8.08 3.22 12.38
C ARG A 117 -7.73 1.79 12.82
N ARG A 118 -8.42 1.24 13.82
CA ARG A 118 -8.21 -0.13 14.31
C ARG A 118 -9.51 -0.91 14.23
N ILE A 119 -9.47 -2.00 13.50
CA ILE A 119 -10.58 -2.91 13.24
C ILE A 119 -10.17 -4.27 13.84
N SER A 120 -10.96 -4.85 14.74
CA SER A 120 -10.66 -6.19 15.25
C SER A 120 -10.83 -7.23 14.13
N LYS A 121 -10.06 -8.32 14.16
CA LYS A 121 -10.20 -9.41 13.20
C LYS A 121 -11.63 -9.95 13.12
N ASP A 122 -12.27 -10.13 14.26
CA ASP A 122 -13.64 -10.66 14.31
C ASP A 122 -14.61 -9.68 13.64
N ALA A 123 -14.53 -8.38 13.94
CA ALA A 123 -15.39 -7.38 13.30
C ALA A 123 -15.12 -7.26 11.80
N ALA A 124 -13.86 -7.35 11.38
CA ALA A 124 -13.48 -7.36 9.97
C ALA A 124 -14.08 -8.57 9.24
N VAL A 125 -14.00 -9.77 9.85
CA VAL A 125 -14.58 -10.98 9.28
C VAL A 125 -16.10 -10.86 9.24
N ASP A 126 -16.76 -10.40 10.29
CA ASP A 126 -18.22 -10.29 10.37
C ASP A 126 -18.78 -9.35 9.28
N VAL A 127 -18.14 -8.20 9.05
CA VAL A 127 -18.57 -7.24 8.02
C VAL A 127 -18.39 -7.77 6.59
N ILE A 128 -17.41 -8.65 6.37
CA ILE A 128 -17.15 -9.27 5.06
C ILE A 128 -17.96 -10.57 4.90
N PHE A 129 -18.29 -11.23 6.02
CA PHE A 129 -18.89 -12.56 6.09
C PHE A 129 -20.22 -12.62 5.35
N ASP A 130 -21.07 -11.61 5.53
CA ASP A 130 -22.44 -11.57 4.99
C ASP A 130 -22.49 -11.68 3.46
N GLU A 131 -21.38 -11.39 2.75
CA GLU A 131 -21.34 -11.47 1.28
C GLU A 131 -20.67 -12.73 0.72
N ILE A 132 -19.65 -13.29 1.38
CA ILE A 132 -18.76 -14.30 0.77
C ILE A 132 -18.42 -15.51 1.66
N GLY A 133 -18.84 -15.51 2.93
CA GLY A 133 -18.58 -16.59 3.90
C GLY A 133 -17.18 -16.55 4.53
N VAL A 134 -17.05 -17.14 5.73
CA VAL A 134 -15.88 -16.94 6.65
C VAL A 134 -14.54 -17.28 5.98
N ALA A 135 -14.45 -18.43 5.31
CA ALA A 135 -13.20 -18.88 4.72
C ALA A 135 -12.70 -17.95 3.59
N LYS A 136 -13.62 -17.36 2.81
CA LYS A 136 -13.26 -16.38 1.78
C LYS A 136 -12.94 -15.03 2.39
N ALA A 137 -13.70 -14.57 3.39
CA ALA A 137 -13.41 -13.34 4.12
C ALA A 137 -11.98 -13.32 4.70
N VAL A 138 -11.59 -14.39 5.41
CA VAL A 138 -10.24 -14.53 5.96
C VAL A 138 -9.18 -14.56 4.87
N ARG A 139 -9.45 -15.21 3.73
CA ARG A 139 -8.53 -15.23 2.58
C ARG A 139 -8.36 -13.83 1.99
N SER A 140 -9.45 -13.11 1.77
CA SER A 140 -9.42 -11.75 1.23
C SER A 140 -8.65 -10.81 2.15
N LEU A 141 -8.88 -10.87 3.47
CA LEU A 141 -8.11 -10.09 4.45
C LEU A 141 -6.60 -10.36 4.36
N LYS A 142 -6.19 -11.63 4.25
CA LYS A 142 -4.78 -11.99 4.03
C LYS A 142 -4.23 -11.45 2.71
N THR A 143 -5.02 -11.48 1.64
CA THR A 143 -4.61 -10.88 0.35
C THR A 143 -4.43 -9.37 0.48
N LEU A 144 -5.35 -8.68 1.16
CA LEU A 144 -5.29 -7.23 1.37
C LEU A 144 -4.06 -6.84 2.20
N VAL A 145 -3.72 -7.61 3.24
CA VAL A 145 -2.47 -7.42 4.01
C VAL A 145 -1.25 -7.61 3.10
N LYS A 146 -1.23 -8.70 2.33
CA LYS A 146 -0.11 -9.01 1.43
C LYS A 146 0.09 -7.93 0.36
N LYS A 147 -1.01 -7.36 -0.15
CA LYS A 147 -1.01 -6.25 -1.12
C LYS A 147 -0.79 -4.87 -0.49
N SER A 148 -0.47 -4.80 0.81
CA SER A 148 -0.26 -3.54 1.55
C SER A 148 -1.45 -2.56 1.47
N LEU A 149 -2.67 -3.08 1.31
CA LEU A 149 -3.90 -2.28 1.27
C LEU A 149 -4.48 -2.08 2.67
N ILE A 150 -4.22 -3.03 3.57
CA ILE A 150 -4.45 -2.91 5.01
C ILE A 150 -3.18 -3.38 5.72
N ASP A 151 -2.91 -2.84 6.90
CA ASP A 151 -1.84 -3.31 7.76
C ASP A 151 -2.42 -4.21 8.87
N GLU A 152 -1.67 -5.23 9.25
CA GLU A 152 -1.96 -6.10 10.41
C GLU A 152 -1.03 -5.70 11.56
N ASP A 153 -1.57 -5.63 12.78
CA ASP A 153 -0.77 -5.30 13.94
C ASP A 153 0.16 -6.46 14.37
N SER A 154 1.16 -6.16 15.19
CA SER A 154 2.18 -7.13 15.61
C SER A 154 1.62 -8.31 16.43
N CYS A 155 0.46 -8.13 17.05
CA CYS A 155 -0.23 -9.19 17.79
C CYS A 155 -1.18 -10.02 16.90
N GLY A 156 -1.35 -9.63 15.64
CA GLY A 156 -2.25 -10.27 14.69
C GLY A 156 -3.71 -10.27 15.14
N GLN A 157 -4.16 -9.24 15.86
CA GLN A 157 -5.51 -9.10 16.39
C GLN A 157 -6.30 -7.99 15.70
N TYR A 158 -5.60 -7.00 15.13
CA TYR A 158 -6.20 -5.84 14.53
C TYR A 158 -5.69 -5.60 13.12
N TYR A 159 -6.59 -5.11 12.28
CA TYR A 159 -6.27 -4.49 11.01
C TYR A 159 -6.39 -2.97 11.10
N SER A 160 -5.64 -2.27 10.25
CA SER A 160 -5.75 -0.83 10.05
C SER A 160 -5.71 -0.49 8.58
N ILE A 161 -6.58 0.43 8.15
CA ILE A 161 -6.52 1.02 6.82
C ILE A 161 -5.74 2.33 6.91
N HIS A 162 -4.77 2.52 6.02
CA HIS A 162 -4.05 3.80 5.98
C HIS A 162 -5.02 4.92 5.56
N PRO A 163 -4.99 6.13 6.15
CA PRO A 163 -5.93 7.21 5.81
C PRO A 163 -5.94 7.61 4.35
N LEU A 164 -4.84 7.36 3.62
CA LEU A 164 -4.74 7.61 2.17
C LEU A 164 -5.47 6.57 1.31
N ILE A 165 -5.91 5.48 1.91
CA ILE A 165 -6.70 4.39 1.30
C ILE A 165 -8.18 4.51 1.70
N HIS A 166 -8.46 5.30 2.74
CA HIS A 166 -9.82 5.54 3.21
C HIS A 166 -10.45 6.60 2.30
N PHE A 167 -11.43 6.17 1.50
CA PHE A 167 -12.17 6.99 0.53
C PHE A 167 -13.33 7.75 1.20
#